data_AF-A0A1V5UQ56-F1
#
_entry.id   AF-A0A1V5UQ56-F1
#
_cell.length_a   1.000
_cell.length_b   1.000
_cell.length_c   1.000
_cell.angle_alpha   90.00
_cell.angle_beta   90.00
_cell.angle_gamma   90.00
#
_symmetry.space_group_name_H-M   'P 1'
#
loop_
_entity.id
_entity.type
_entity.pdbx_description
1 polymer ?
#
loop_
_entity_poly.entity_id
_entity_poly.type
_entity_poly.pdbx_seq_one_letter_code
_entity_poly.pdbx_strand_id
1 'polypeptide(L)'
;MQSAVKKLRLVIDNIDSLIIKLLNKRLKTSAGIQKIKNAALPFSPSREKQILAKCPAGEIFSIYLSVLMNSRKFAKNIKWYYISGADQKADQKALALFSKIFGPAIAPAVIVGEKNLKEALAGKSVIISPHGDLSESEKCGYKIKLYKYCDYKIKSRTVFSFYSTIEPAFESDLDAVIEIK
;
A
#
# COMPACT_ATOMS: atom_id res chain seq x y z
N MET A 1 48.52 6.96 -4.78
CA MET A 1 47.57 7.13 -3.65
C MET A 1 46.10 6.79 -3.99
N GLN A 2 45.79 6.10 -5.11
CA GLN A 2 44.42 5.75 -5.54
C GLN A 2 43.93 4.33 -5.18
N SER A 3 44.70 3.52 -4.44
CA SER A 3 44.44 2.06 -4.35
C SER A 3 43.36 1.65 -3.33
N ALA A 4 43.21 2.34 -2.20
CA ALA A 4 42.24 1.98 -1.16
C ALA A 4 40.79 2.29 -1.59
N VAL A 5 40.56 3.48 -2.16
CA VAL A 5 39.24 3.89 -2.66
C VAL A 5 38.77 2.96 -3.79
N LYS A 6 39.66 2.58 -4.71
CA LYS A 6 39.33 1.64 -5.80
C LYS A 6 38.92 0.26 -5.26
N LYS A 7 39.62 -0.25 -4.23
CA LYS A 7 39.25 -1.51 -3.57
C LYS A 7 37.88 -1.43 -2.92
N LEU A 8 37.57 -0.35 -2.20
CA LEU A 8 36.26 -0.16 -1.57
C LEU A 8 35.13 -0.06 -2.59
N ARG A 9 35.34 0.62 -3.73
CA ARG A 9 34.36 0.67 -4.82
C ARG A 9 34.06 -0.71 -5.40
N LEU A 10 35.09 -1.53 -5.63
CA LEU A 10 34.89 -2.93 -6.07
C LEU A 10 34.06 -3.75 -5.07
N VAL A 11 34.24 -3.52 -3.76
CA VAL A 11 33.40 -4.17 -2.73
C VAL A 11 31.94 -3.72 -2.85
N ILE A 12 31.69 -2.43 -3.06
CA ILE A 12 30.34 -1.88 -3.29
C ILE A 12 29.72 -2.48 -4.56
N ASP A 13 30.45 -2.51 -5.67
CA ASP A 13 29.96 -3.07 -6.95
C ASP A 13 29.54 -4.54 -6.81
N ASN A 14 30.30 -5.32 -6.01
CA ASN A 14 29.96 -6.70 -5.69
C ASN A 14 28.69 -6.81 -4.83
N ILE A 15 28.53 -5.92 -3.84
CA ILE A 15 27.31 -5.84 -3.03
C ILE A 15 26.10 -5.49 -3.91
N ASP A 16 26.22 -4.48 -4.76
CA ASP A 16 25.15 -4.04 -5.66
C ASP A 16 24.74 -5.15 -6.62
N SER A 17 25.70 -5.88 -7.17
CA SER A 17 25.44 -7.06 -8.02
C SER A 17 24.61 -8.13 -7.30
N LEU A 18 24.92 -8.40 -6.02
CA LEU A 18 24.15 -9.34 -5.20
C LEU A 18 22.75 -8.80 -4.88
N ILE A 19 22.62 -7.51 -4.55
CA ILE A 19 21.34 -6.85 -4.28
C ILE A 19 20.44 -6.95 -5.52
N ILE A 20 20.94 -6.59 -6.71
CA ILE A 20 20.19 -6.67 -7.97
C ILE A 20 19.72 -8.11 -8.23
N LYS A 21 20.59 -9.10 -8.06
CA LYS A 21 20.25 -10.52 -8.23
C LYS A 21 19.11 -10.95 -7.29
N LEU A 22 19.19 -10.57 -6.01
CA LEU A 22 18.19 -10.91 -5.00
C LEU A 22 16.85 -10.20 -5.24
N LEU A 23 16.87 -8.92 -5.60
CA LEU A 23 15.68 -8.15 -5.94
C LEU A 23 14.97 -8.74 -7.17
N ASN A 24 15.71 -9.10 -8.21
CA ASN A 24 15.15 -9.77 -9.39
C ASN A 24 14.52 -11.11 -9.06
N LYS A 25 15.18 -11.94 -8.24
CA LYS A 25 14.61 -13.21 -7.77
C LYS A 25 13.32 -12.95 -6.99
N ARG A 26 13.31 -11.96 -6.10
CA ARG A 26 12.13 -11.58 -5.30
C ARG A 26 10.95 -11.14 -6.18
N LEU A 27 11.18 -10.31 -7.20
CA LEU A 27 10.14 -9.87 -8.12
C LEU A 27 9.55 -11.04 -8.93
N LYS A 28 10.40 -11.96 -9.41
CA LYS A 28 9.94 -13.19 -10.08
C LYS A 28 9.08 -14.06 -9.16
N THR A 29 9.50 -14.25 -7.91
CA THR A 29 8.71 -14.98 -6.91
C THR A 29 7.38 -14.29 -6.63
N SER A 30 7.36 -12.96 -6.48
CA SER A 30 6.12 -12.18 -6.27
C SER A 30 5.15 -12.34 -7.44
N ALA A 31 5.65 -12.31 -8.68
CA ALA A 31 4.83 -12.57 -9.87
C ALA A 31 4.28 -14.01 -9.89
N GLY A 32 5.09 -14.99 -9.47
CA GLY A 32 4.63 -16.37 -9.29
C GLY A 32 3.49 -16.50 -8.28
N ILE A 33 3.61 -15.83 -7.13
CA ILE A 33 2.55 -15.77 -6.11
C ILE A 33 1.28 -15.15 -6.69
N GLN A 34 1.38 -14.05 -7.44
CA GLN A 34 0.21 -13.39 -8.05
C GLN A 34 -0.51 -14.27 -9.08
N LYS A 35 0.21 -15.13 -9.81
CA LYS A 35 -0.42 -16.09 -10.74
C LYS A 35 -1.21 -17.17 -10.01
N ILE A 36 -0.77 -17.57 -8.82
CA ILE A 36 -1.41 -18.62 -8.02
C ILE A 36 -2.55 -18.04 -7.19
N LYS A 37 -2.37 -16.83 -6.64
CA LYS A 37 -3.42 -16.13 -5.91
C LYS A 37 -4.52 -15.75 -6.90
N ASN A 38 -5.69 -16.36 -6.77
CA ASN A 38 -6.90 -15.99 -7.52
C ASN A 38 -7.55 -14.69 -6.98
N ALA A 39 -6.73 -13.71 -6.57
CA ALA A 39 -7.19 -12.49 -5.93
C ALA A 39 -6.93 -11.28 -6.84
N ALA A 40 -7.95 -10.45 -7.02
CA ALA A 40 -7.85 -9.30 -7.92
C ALA A 40 -7.00 -8.15 -7.34
N LEU A 41 -6.74 -8.15 -6.03
CA LEU A 41 -5.79 -7.24 -5.39
C LEU A 41 -4.46 -7.94 -5.07
N PRO A 42 -3.31 -7.41 -5.54
CA PRO A 42 -1.98 -7.94 -5.21
C PRO A 42 -1.48 -7.52 -3.81
N PHE A 43 -2.28 -6.75 -3.07
CA PHE A 43 -1.95 -6.17 -1.77
C PHE A 43 -2.39 -7.10 -0.63
N SER A 44 -1.49 -7.38 0.32
CA SER A 44 -1.70 -8.30 1.44
C SER A 44 -1.14 -7.65 2.71
N PRO A 45 -1.91 -6.76 3.37
CA PRO A 45 -1.42 -5.92 4.45
C PRO A 45 -0.87 -6.72 5.63
N SER A 46 -1.45 -7.89 5.95
CA SER A 46 -0.97 -8.74 7.04
C SER A 46 0.46 -9.22 6.79
N ARG A 47 0.75 -9.62 5.54
CA ARG A 47 2.07 -10.08 5.16
C ARG A 47 3.06 -8.92 5.09
N GLU A 48 2.63 -7.77 4.58
CA GLU A 48 3.49 -6.59 4.51
C GLU A 48 3.85 -6.07 5.90
N LYS A 49 2.90 -6.08 6.84
CA LYS A 49 3.17 -5.81 8.27
C LYS A 49 4.30 -6.67 8.81
N GLN A 50 4.25 -7.99 8.57
CA GLN A 50 5.29 -8.92 9.02
C GLN A 50 6.66 -8.66 8.38
N ILE A 51 6.68 -8.21 7.12
CA ILE A 51 7.92 -7.85 6.43
C ILE A 51 8.50 -6.57 7.04
N LEU A 52 7.69 -5.52 7.15
CA LEU A 52 8.10 -4.21 7.66
C LEU A 52 8.49 -4.25 9.14
N ALA A 53 7.91 -5.15 9.93
CA ALA A 53 8.29 -5.36 11.32
C ALA A 53 9.77 -5.73 11.49
N LYS A 54 10.35 -6.45 10.50
CA LYS A 54 11.76 -6.87 10.48
C LYS A 54 12.71 -5.76 10.04
N CYS A 55 12.19 -4.68 9.47
CA CYS A 55 13.01 -3.56 9.01
C CYS A 55 13.29 -2.60 10.17
N PRO A 56 14.56 -2.21 10.40
CA PRO A 56 14.89 -1.12 11.32
C PRO A 56 14.33 0.19 10.77
N ALA A 57 14.06 1.15 11.67
CA ALA A 57 13.61 2.49 11.27
C ALA A 57 14.66 3.21 10.39
N GLY A 58 14.22 4.18 9.59
CA GLY A 58 15.09 4.97 8.72
C GLY A 58 15.17 4.45 7.28
N GLU A 59 16.36 4.48 6.69
CA GLU A 59 16.57 4.28 5.25
C GLU A 59 16.17 2.87 4.79
N ILE A 60 16.50 1.84 5.57
CA ILE A 60 16.17 0.45 5.23
C ILE A 60 14.66 0.22 5.16
N PHE A 61 13.90 0.82 6.08
CA PHE A 61 12.43 0.78 6.04
C PHE A 61 11.89 1.42 4.75
N SER A 62 12.42 2.60 4.39
CA SER A 62 12.01 3.31 3.18
C SER A 62 12.36 2.54 1.91
N ILE A 63 13.53 1.90 1.85
CA ILE A 63 13.92 1.00 0.74
C ILE A 63 12.93 -0.17 0.63
N TYR A 64 12.58 -0.81 1.75
CA TYR A 64 11.64 -1.93 1.73
C TYR A 64 10.22 -1.53 1.35
N LEU A 65 9.76 -0.33 1.72
CA LEU A 65 8.49 0.22 1.21
C LEU A 65 8.53 0.33 -0.32
N SER A 66 9.61 0.87 -0.90
CA SER A 66 9.77 0.94 -2.35
C SER A 66 9.79 -0.44 -3.00
N VAL A 67 10.44 -1.42 -2.37
CA VAL A 67 10.46 -2.82 -2.84
C VAL A 67 9.04 -3.44 -2.82
N LEU A 68 8.26 -3.19 -1.77
CA LEU A 68 6.86 -3.64 -1.68
C LEU A 68 6.00 -2.96 -2.74
N MET A 69 6.09 -1.64 -2.87
CA MET A 69 5.41 -0.85 -3.89
C MET A 69 5.61 -1.43 -5.30
N ASN A 70 6.86 -1.67 -5.70
CA ASN A 70 7.19 -2.26 -7.00
C ASN A 70 6.68 -3.69 -7.20
N SER A 71 6.38 -4.40 -6.11
CA SER A 71 5.83 -5.76 -6.17
C SER A 71 4.32 -5.78 -6.42
N ARG A 72 3.61 -4.71 -6.04
CA ARG A 72 2.17 -4.59 -6.23
C ARG A 72 1.88 -4.15 -7.67
N LYS A 73 1.42 -5.09 -8.50
CA LYS A 73 0.98 -4.80 -9.87
C LYS A 73 -0.54 -4.78 -9.93
N PHE A 74 -1.11 -3.59 -9.83
CA PHE A 74 -2.55 -3.41 -9.85
C PHE A 74 -3.11 -3.51 -11.28
N ALA A 75 -4.31 -4.08 -11.41
CA ALA A 75 -5.00 -4.14 -12.69
C ALA A 75 -5.50 -2.76 -13.10
N LYS A 76 -5.44 -2.44 -14.40
CA LYS A 76 -5.81 -1.11 -14.95
C LYS A 76 -7.28 -0.74 -14.76
N ASN A 77 -8.15 -1.71 -14.51
CA ASN A 77 -9.59 -1.50 -14.34
C ASN A 77 -10.01 -1.24 -12.88
N ILE A 78 -9.07 -1.25 -11.93
CA ILE A 78 -9.36 -0.89 -10.54
C ILE A 78 -9.43 0.62 -10.44
N LYS A 79 -10.57 1.14 -10.00
CA LYS A 79 -10.73 2.58 -9.72
C LYS A 79 -10.22 2.91 -8.31
N TRP A 80 -9.58 4.05 -8.17
CA TRP A 80 -9.00 4.51 -6.90
C TRP A 80 -9.70 5.78 -6.45
N TYR A 81 -10.15 5.79 -5.20
CA TYR A 81 -10.88 6.90 -4.64
C TYR A 81 -10.27 7.32 -3.30
N TYR A 82 -10.24 8.63 -3.07
CA TYR A 82 -9.89 9.23 -1.80
C TYR A 82 -11.11 9.95 -1.26
N ILE A 83 -11.61 9.57 -0.09
CA ILE A 83 -12.74 10.26 0.54
C ILE A 83 -12.17 11.31 1.49
N SER A 84 -12.36 12.58 1.16
CA SER A 84 -11.89 13.68 1.99
C SER A 84 -12.64 13.74 3.31
N GLY A 85 -11.89 13.99 4.37
CA GLY A 85 -12.43 14.21 5.70
C GLY A 85 -12.86 15.65 5.98
N ALA A 86 -12.87 16.51 4.94
CA ALA A 86 -13.05 17.95 5.03
C ALA A 86 -12.04 18.68 5.94
N ASP A 87 -10.95 18.01 6.35
CA ASP A 87 -9.78 18.61 6.99
C ASP A 87 -8.62 18.61 6.00
N GLN A 88 -8.35 19.77 5.42
CA GLN A 88 -7.32 19.94 4.40
C GLN A 88 -5.92 19.48 4.86
N LYS A 89 -5.55 19.69 6.13
CA LYS A 89 -4.23 19.32 6.65
C LYS A 89 -4.12 17.81 6.83
N ALA A 90 -5.15 17.19 7.41
CA ALA A 90 -5.22 15.74 7.53
C ALA A 90 -5.23 15.07 6.14
N ASP A 91 -5.98 15.64 5.20
CA ASP A 91 -6.13 15.11 3.85
C ASP A 91 -4.82 15.12 3.06
N GLN A 92 -4.12 16.25 3.08
CA GLN A 92 -2.81 16.37 2.44
C GLN A 92 -1.81 15.38 3.03
N LYS A 93 -1.82 15.18 4.34
CA LYS A 93 -0.94 14.23 5.01
C LYS A 93 -1.27 12.77 4.62
N ALA A 94 -2.55 12.43 4.54
CA ALA A 94 -3.00 11.11 4.12
C ALA A 94 -2.62 10.80 2.67
N LEU A 95 -2.87 11.73 1.75
CA LEU A 95 -2.50 11.60 0.34
C LEU A 95 -0.99 11.52 0.14
N ALA A 96 -0.20 12.31 0.86
CA ALA A 96 1.25 12.25 0.81
C ALA A 96 1.78 10.89 1.29
N LEU A 97 1.25 10.37 2.40
CA LEU A 97 1.63 9.05 2.91
C LEU A 97 1.20 7.94 1.96
N PHE A 98 -0.02 8.03 1.40
CA PHE A 98 -0.52 7.10 0.39
C PHE A 98 0.42 7.05 -0.82
N SER A 99 0.75 8.20 -1.39
CA SER A 99 1.67 8.31 -2.54
C SER A 99 3.04 7.71 -2.23
N LYS A 100 3.55 7.90 -1.00
CA LYS A 100 4.80 7.27 -0.55
C LYS A 100 4.72 5.73 -0.51
N ILE A 101 3.59 5.17 -0.12
CA ILE A 101 3.43 3.72 0.11
C ILE A 101 3.01 2.97 -1.16
N PHE A 102 2.14 3.55 -1.97
CA PHE A 102 1.54 2.92 -3.15
C PHE A 102 2.10 3.46 -4.47
N GLY A 103 2.80 4.60 -4.42
CA GLY A 103 3.48 5.20 -5.56
C GLY A 103 2.66 6.30 -6.23
N PRO A 104 3.35 7.26 -6.89
CA PRO A 104 2.70 8.41 -7.51
C PRO A 104 1.93 8.04 -8.80
N ALA A 105 2.17 6.86 -9.36
CA ALA A 105 1.43 6.36 -10.53
C ALA A 105 -0.05 6.07 -10.23
N ILE A 106 -0.41 5.94 -8.95
CA ILE A 106 -1.79 5.80 -8.51
C ILE A 106 -2.24 7.17 -8.02
N ALA A 107 -3.13 7.79 -8.80
CA ALA A 107 -3.77 9.06 -8.46
C ALA A 107 -5.25 8.81 -8.15
N PRO A 108 -5.65 8.71 -6.87
CA PRO A 108 -7.04 8.51 -6.51
C PRO A 108 -7.89 9.72 -6.90
N ALA A 109 -9.09 9.50 -7.40
CA ALA A 109 -10.08 10.55 -7.57
C ALA A 109 -10.54 11.02 -6.18
N VAL A 110 -10.40 12.31 -5.91
CA VAL A 110 -10.81 12.91 -4.63
C VAL A 110 -12.32 13.11 -4.64
N ILE A 111 -12.98 12.48 -3.67
CA ILE A 111 -14.40 12.58 -3.42
C ILE A 111 -14.63 13.40 -2.16
N VAL A 112 -15.42 14.46 -2.27
CA VAL A 112 -15.87 15.26 -1.14
C VAL A 112 -17.30 14.86 -0.76
N GLY A 113 -17.48 14.46 0.50
CA GLY A 113 -18.78 14.12 1.08
C GLY A 113 -19.33 12.72 0.72
N GLU A 114 -20.07 12.15 1.65
CA GLU A 114 -20.62 10.79 1.58
C GLU A 114 -21.58 10.54 0.40
N LYS A 115 -22.24 11.60 -0.12
CA LYS A 115 -23.19 11.51 -1.24
C LYS A 115 -22.54 10.95 -2.52
N ASN A 116 -21.22 11.05 -2.63
CA ASN A 116 -20.44 10.59 -3.77
C ASN A 116 -19.77 9.23 -3.54
N LEU A 117 -19.90 8.63 -2.34
CA LEU A 117 -19.44 7.27 -2.03
C LEU A 117 -20.07 6.23 -2.96
N LYS A 118 -21.29 6.53 -3.44
CA LYS A 118 -22.04 5.76 -4.44
C LYS A 118 -21.21 5.41 -5.67
N GLU A 119 -20.45 6.37 -6.17
CA GLU A 119 -19.60 6.16 -7.34
C GLU A 119 -18.45 5.21 -7.02
N ALA A 120 -17.84 5.38 -5.84
CA ALA A 120 -16.77 4.51 -5.37
C ALA A 120 -17.25 3.07 -5.16
N LEU A 121 -18.50 2.87 -4.76
CA LEU A 121 -19.07 1.54 -4.51
C LEU A 121 -19.66 0.85 -5.74
N ALA A 122 -19.77 1.53 -6.89
CA ALA A 122 -20.45 1.00 -8.09
C ALA A 122 -19.67 -0.09 -8.85
N GLY A 123 -18.48 -0.49 -8.40
CA GLY A 123 -17.66 -1.49 -9.07
C GLY A 123 -16.41 -1.88 -8.29
N LYS A 124 -15.42 -2.46 -8.99
CA LYS A 124 -14.12 -2.83 -8.40
C LYS A 124 -13.32 -1.57 -8.08
N SER A 125 -13.22 -1.25 -6.80
CA SER A 125 -12.61 -0.02 -6.34
C SER A 125 -11.75 -0.22 -5.12
N VAL A 126 -10.78 0.68 -4.97
CA VAL A 126 -10.03 0.89 -3.74
C VAL A 126 -10.37 2.27 -3.22
N ILE A 127 -10.55 2.34 -1.91
CA ILE A 127 -10.98 3.54 -1.21
C ILE A 127 -9.98 3.84 -0.09
N ILE A 128 -9.52 5.07 -0.04
CA ILE A 128 -8.63 5.60 0.99
C ILE A 128 -9.41 6.64 1.78
N SER A 129 -9.42 6.50 3.11
CA SER A 129 -10.10 7.46 3.98
C SER A 129 -9.19 7.87 5.14
N PRO A 130 -8.99 9.18 5.39
CA PRO A 130 -8.28 9.67 6.57
C PRO A 130 -9.09 9.44 7.86
N HIS A 131 -10.42 9.34 7.74
CA HIS A 131 -11.34 9.01 8.82
C HIS A 131 -11.63 7.52 8.81
N GLY A 132 -11.21 6.84 9.87
CA GLY A 132 -11.02 5.39 9.90
C GLY A 132 -12.29 4.54 9.99
N ASP A 133 -13.46 5.10 9.71
CA ASP A 133 -14.71 4.36 9.74
C ASP A 133 -15.63 4.72 8.58
N LEU A 134 -15.72 3.81 7.61
CA LEU A 134 -16.71 3.82 6.53
C LEU A 134 -17.76 2.71 6.74
N SER A 135 -17.83 2.09 7.92
CA SER A 135 -18.74 0.97 8.20
C SER A 135 -20.22 1.36 8.09
N GLU A 136 -20.54 2.64 8.31
CA GLU A 136 -21.90 3.16 8.09
C GLU A 136 -22.30 3.26 6.61
N SER A 137 -21.39 3.00 5.66
CA SER A 137 -21.68 3.01 4.22
C SER A 137 -22.72 1.95 3.80
N GLU A 138 -22.96 0.93 4.63
CA GLU A 138 -24.05 -0.03 4.43
C GLU A 138 -25.44 0.65 4.38
N LYS A 139 -25.60 1.79 5.08
CA LYS A 139 -26.83 2.61 5.06
C LYS A 139 -27.07 3.30 3.70
N CYS A 140 -26.08 3.33 2.80
CA CYS A 140 -26.22 3.92 1.48
C CYS A 140 -26.99 3.03 0.48
N GLY A 141 -27.41 1.82 0.87
CA GLY A 141 -28.31 0.95 0.08
C GLY A 141 -27.64 0.11 -1.01
N TYR A 142 -26.33 -0.14 -0.91
CA TYR A 142 -25.58 -0.91 -1.91
C TYR A 142 -25.37 -2.37 -1.47
N LYS A 143 -25.56 -3.31 -2.42
CA LYS A 143 -25.37 -4.76 -2.22
C LYS A 143 -23.91 -5.22 -2.23
N ILE A 144 -22.95 -4.31 -2.39
CA ILE A 144 -21.52 -4.66 -2.51
C ILE A 144 -20.86 -4.47 -1.15
N LYS A 145 -20.27 -5.55 -0.63
CA LYS A 145 -19.55 -5.56 0.64
C LYS A 145 -18.29 -4.71 0.54
N LEU A 146 -18.08 -3.82 1.50
CA LEU A 146 -16.87 -3.03 1.65
C LEU A 146 -15.95 -3.69 2.68
N TYR A 147 -14.74 -4.04 2.26
CA TYR A 147 -13.75 -4.69 3.10
C TYR A 147 -12.75 -3.66 3.62
N LYS A 148 -12.60 -3.55 4.94
CA LYS A 148 -11.52 -2.81 5.57
C LYS A 148 -10.27 -3.69 5.61
N TYR A 149 -9.27 -3.37 4.79
CA TYR A 149 -8.03 -4.14 4.73
C TYR A 149 -7.07 -3.74 5.85
N CYS A 150 -6.77 -2.45 5.97
CA CYS A 150 -5.81 -2.02 6.97
C CYS A 150 -5.89 -0.55 7.35
N ASP A 151 -5.39 -0.26 8.55
CA ASP A 151 -5.07 1.08 9.03
C ASP A 151 -3.57 1.35 8.93
N TYR A 152 -3.21 2.47 8.31
CA TYR A 152 -1.85 3.00 8.33
C TYR A 152 -1.70 4.01 9.45
N LYS A 153 -0.78 3.72 10.38
CA LYS A 153 -0.54 4.56 11.56
C LYS A 153 0.85 5.17 11.53
N ILE A 154 0.98 6.38 12.06
CA ILE A 154 2.26 6.95 12.49
C ILE A 154 2.18 7.10 13.99
N LYS A 155 3.04 6.38 14.72
CA LYS A 155 2.91 6.19 16.17
C LYS A 155 1.51 5.64 16.50
N SER A 156 0.79 6.24 17.43
CA SER A 156 -0.57 5.84 17.81
C SER A 156 -1.68 6.39 16.92
N ARG A 157 -1.38 7.27 15.95
CA ARG A 157 -2.41 7.98 15.17
C ARG A 157 -2.62 7.31 13.81
N THR A 158 -3.86 6.94 13.51
CA THR A 158 -4.28 6.57 12.15
C THR A 158 -4.13 7.77 11.23
N VAL A 159 -3.48 7.56 10.09
CA VAL A 159 -3.31 8.56 9.04
C VAL A 159 -4.33 8.33 7.94
N PHE A 160 -4.52 7.06 7.53
CA PHE A 160 -5.62 6.66 6.68
C PHE A 160 -5.90 5.17 6.83
N SER A 161 -7.10 4.78 6.43
CA SER A 161 -7.58 3.41 6.30
C SER A 161 -7.71 3.06 4.82
N PHE A 162 -7.36 1.82 4.47
CA PHE A 162 -7.48 1.26 3.13
C PHE A 162 -8.67 0.30 3.10
N TYR A 163 -9.59 0.56 2.18
CA TYR A 163 -10.77 -0.25 1.93
C TYR A 163 -10.82 -0.71 0.46
N SER A 164 -11.55 -1.78 0.20
CA SER A 164 -11.87 -2.19 -1.17
C SER A 164 -13.20 -2.91 -1.25
N THR A 165 -13.86 -2.82 -2.41
CA THR A 165 -15.00 -3.68 -2.77
C THR A 165 -14.57 -5.05 -3.28
N ILE A 166 -13.26 -5.26 -3.46
CA ILE A 166 -12.66 -6.53 -3.87
C ILE A 166 -12.42 -7.34 -2.61
N GLU A 167 -12.83 -8.61 -2.63
CA GLU A 167 -12.62 -9.53 -1.52
C GLU A 167 -11.13 -9.87 -1.34
N PRO A 168 -10.63 -9.93 -0.09
CA PRO A 168 -9.24 -10.32 0.16
C PRO A 168 -9.00 -11.80 -0.16
N ALA A 169 -7.75 -12.12 -0.49
CA ALA A 169 -7.33 -13.51 -0.67
C ALA A 169 -7.34 -14.31 0.65
N PHE A 170 -7.16 -13.62 1.77
CA PHE A 170 -7.05 -14.20 3.11
C PHE A 170 -7.79 -13.30 4.09
N GLU A 171 -8.57 -13.88 5.00
CA GLU A 171 -9.25 -13.12 6.05
C GLU A 171 -8.28 -12.36 6.96
N SER A 172 -7.06 -12.88 7.14
CA SER A 172 -6.01 -12.20 7.92
C SER A 172 -5.60 -10.85 7.34
N ASP A 173 -5.92 -10.57 6.08
CA ASP A 173 -5.68 -9.29 5.42
C ASP A 173 -6.74 -8.22 5.73
N LEU A 174 -7.77 -8.56 6.51
CA LEU A 174 -8.74 -7.59 7.03
C LEU A 174 -8.27 -6.99 8.35
N ASP A 175 -8.64 -5.72 8.57
CA ASP A 175 -8.40 -4.96 9.79
C ASP A 175 -6.95 -4.95 10.30
N ALA A 176 -5.99 -5.15 9.39
CA ALA A 176 -4.58 -5.15 9.74
C ALA A 176 -4.11 -3.74 10.13
N VAL A 177 -3.17 -3.63 11.07
CA VAL A 177 -2.57 -2.35 11.45
C VAL A 177 -1.12 -2.31 11.01
N ILE A 178 -0.78 -1.35 10.14
CA ILE A 178 0.58 -1.13 9.63
C ILE A 178 1.12 0.17 10.24
N GLU A 179 2.13 0.03 11.08
CA GLU A 179 2.84 1.17 11.66
C GLU A 179 3.99 1.61 10.76
N ILE A 180 3.97 2.88 10.40
CA ILE A 180 5.03 3.55 9.65
C ILE A 180 6.03 4.12 10.66
N LYS A 181 7.28 3.64 10.56
CA LYS A 181 8.41 4.02 11.41
C LYS A 181 9.14 5.24 10.85
#